data_AF-U1F8E0-F1
#
_entry.id   AF-U1F8E0-F1
#
_cell.length_a   1.000
_cell.length_b   1.000
_cell.length_c   1.000
_cell.angle_alpha   90.00
_cell.angle_beta   90.00
_cell.angle_gamma   90.00
#
_symmetry.space_group_name_H-M   'P 1'
#
loop_
_entity.id
_entity.type
_entity.pdbx_description
1 polymer ?
#
loop_
_entity_poly.entity_id
_entity_poly.type
_entity_poly.pdbx_seq_one_letter_code
_entity_poly.pdbx_strand_id
1 'polypeptide(L)'
;WLPWFKYTDRPLFFFYAICIIPFTVTILAIWLGRIMGSAQRPERRRIGAIIVGAAVVAVAVNFVFIYPVLTDGLLTRKAWLARMWFNSWI
;
A
#
# COMPACT_ATOMS: atom_id res chain seq x y z
N TRP A 1 -11.02 -10.53 7.06
CA TRP A 1 -10.09 -11.61 6.68
C TRP A 1 -10.44 -12.90 7.44
N LEU A 2 -10.59 -12.86 8.78
CA LEU A 2 -10.96 -14.02 9.62
C LEU A 2 -12.11 -14.89 9.10
N PRO A 3 -13.25 -14.35 8.61
CA PRO A 3 -14.35 -15.18 8.11
C PRO A 3 -13.99 -16.06 6.90
N TRP A 4 -12.94 -15.74 6.14
CA TRP A 4 -12.55 -16.53 4.96
C TRP A 4 -11.99 -17.90 5.32
N PHE A 5 -11.51 -18.10 6.56
CA PHE A 5 -11.07 -19.42 7.03
C PHE A 5 -12.19 -20.46 7.07
N LYS A 6 -13.46 -20.02 7.03
CA LYS A 6 -14.61 -20.92 6.93
C LYS A 6 -14.89 -21.43 5.51
N TYR A 7 -14.27 -20.83 4.49
CA TYR A 7 -14.59 -21.08 3.07
C TYR A 7 -13.34 -21.48 2.27
N THR A 8 -12.45 -22.28 2.87
CA THR A 8 -11.23 -22.78 2.23
C THR A 8 -11.47 -23.96 1.30
N ASP A 9 -12.70 -24.46 1.25
CA ASP A 9 -13.19 -25.53 0.37
C ASP A 9 -13.34 -25.06 -1.10
N ARG A 10 -13.27 -23.75 -1.33
CA ARG A 10 -13.34 -23.14 -2.66
C ARG A 10 -12.15 -22.22 -2.94
N PRO A 11 -11.81 -21.99 -4.22
CA PRO A 11 -10.73 -21.07 -4.58
C PRO A 11 -10.98 -19.64 -4.05
N LEU A 12 -9.93 -19.03 -3.51
CA LEU A 12 -9.91 -17.63 -3.08
C LEU A 12 -8.97 -16.83 -3.98
N PHE A 13 -9.38 -15.62 -4.35
CA PHE A 13 -8.62 -14.74 -5.23
C PHE A 13 -8.30 -13.42 -4.53
N PHE A 14 -7.22 -12.77 -4.98
CA PHE A 14 -6.71 -11.54 -4.36
C PHE A 14 -7.76 -10.41 -4.28
N PHE A 15 -8.66 -10.29 -5.26
CA PHE A 15 -9.66 -9.22 -5.29
C PHE A 15 -10.64 -9.26 -4.12
N TYR A 16 -10.81 -10.39 -3.44
CA TYR A 16 -11.61 -10.46 -2.19
C TYR A 16 -11.06 -9.56 -1.08
N ALA A 17 -9.77 -9.19 -1.14
CA ALA A 17 -9.16 -8.23 -0.25
C ALA A 17 -9.86 -6.85 -0.26
N ILE A 18 -10.58 -6.48 -1.32
CA ILE A 18 -11.21 -5.17 -1.45
C ILE A 18 -12.11 -4.82 -0.26
N CYS A 19 -12.80 -5.80 0.32
CA CYS A 19 -13.71 -5.60 1.46
C CYS A 19 -12.98 -5.20 2.76
N ILE A 20 -11.69 -5.50 2.89
CA ILE A 20 -10.90 -5.18 4.10
C ILE A 20 -9.99 -3.96 3.92
N ILE A 21 -9.72 -3.53 2.68
CA ILE A 21 -8.81 -2.43 2.36
C ILE A 21 -9.15 -1.14 3.14
N PRO A 22 -10.41 -0.65 3.20
CA PRO A 22 -10.72 0.60 3.88
C PRO A 22 -10.35 0.57 5.37
N PHE A 23 -10.57 -0.56 6.04
CA PHE A 23 -10.26 -0.74 7.46
C PHE A 23 -8.74 -0.81 7.69
N THR A 24 -8.02 -1.55 6.84
CA THR A 24 -6.56 -1.66 6.93
C THR A 24 -5.89 -0.30 6.72
N VAL A 25 -6.33 0.48 5.71
CA VAL A 25 -5.78 1.81 5.43
C VAL A 25 -6.13 2.80 6.57
N THR A 26 -7.33 2.70 7.15
CA THR A 26 -7.69 3.52 8.32
C THR A 26 -6.79 3.23 9.52
N ILE A 27 -6.53 1.96 9.81
CA ILE A 27 -5.59 1.57 10.88
C ILE A 27 -4.20 2.16 10.59
N LEU A 28 -3.69 2.01 9.37
CA LEU A 28 -2.41 2.61 8.97
C LEU A 28 -2.39 4.13 9.16
N ALA A 29 -3.46 4.84 8.76
CA ALA A 29 -3.57 6.28 8.94
C ALA A 29 -3.52 6.68 10.42
N ILE A 30 -4.18 5.94 11.31
CA ILE A 30 -4.11 6.16 12.78
C ILE A 30 -2.67 5.97 13.28
N TRP A 31 -1.97 4.92 12.85
CA TRP A 31 -0.57 4.68 13.21
C TRP A 31 0.36 5.79 12.71
N LEU A 32 0.20 6.22 11.46
CA LEU A 32 0.94 7.35 10.90
C LEU A 32 0.67 8.64 11.69
N GLY A 33 -0.58 8.90 12.10
CA GLY A 33 -0.92 10.01 12.97
C GLY A 33 -0.22 9.96 14.33
N ARG A 34 -0.05 8.75 14.90
CA ARG A 34 0.73 8.56 16.13
C ARG A 34 2.23 8.82 15.93
N ILE A 35 2.79 8.39 14.81
CA ILE A 35 4.19 8.67 14.43
C ILE A 35 4.41 10.17 14.24
N MET A 36 3.46 10.86 13.59
CA MET A 36 3.51 12.31 13.39
C MET A 36 3.60 13.08 14.72
N GLY A 37 2.90 12.63 15.75
CA GLY A 37 3.02 13.20 17.10
C GLY A 37 2.18 14.46 17.34
N SER A 38 2.17 14.87 18.62
CA SER A 38 1.27 15.92 19.11
C SER A 38 1.70 17.33 18.69
N ALA A 39 0.73 18.22 18.48
CA ALA A 39 0.98 19.62 18.11
C ALA A 39 1.68 20.43 19.20
N GLN A 40 1.58 19.99 20.46
CA GLN A 40 2.18 20.65 21.62
C GLN A 40 3.71 20.51 21.69
N ARG A 41 4.31 19.64 20.85
CA ARG A 41 5.77 19.49 20.74
C ARG A 41 6.21 19.68 19.28
N PRO A 42 6.33 20.93 18.81
CA PRO A 42 6.48 21.26 17.40
C PRO A 42 7.73 20.67 16.74
N GLU A 43 8.88 20.63 17.44
CA GLU A 43 10.12 20.05 16.90
C GLU A 43 9.98 18.54 16.63
N ARG A 44 9.46 17.79 17.62
CA ARG A 44 9.15 16.36 17.46
C ARG A 44 8.16 16.15 16.31
N ARG A 45 7.10 16.98 16.26
CA ARG A 45 6.08 16.87 15.22
C ARG A 45 6.64 17.11 13.83
N ARG A 46 7.61 18.02 13.68
CA ARG A 46 8.28 18.28 12.40
C ARG A 46 8.98 17.02 11.88
N ILE A 47 9.74 16.33 12.73
CA ILE A 47 10.41 15.07 12.36
C ILE A 47 9.37 14.01 12.00
N GLY A 48 8.34 13.84 12.84
CA GLY A 48 7.25 12.89 12.57
C GLY A 48 6.52 13.17 11.25
N ALA A 49 6.25 14.44 10.94
CA ALA A 49 5.61 14.86 9.70
C ALA A 49 6.49 14.59 8.47
N ILE A 50 7.81 14.79 8.57
CA ILE A 50 8.75 14.43 7.49
C ILE A 50 8.72 12.92 7.24
N ILE A 51 8.75 12.10 8.29
CA ILE A 51 8.69 10.63 8.16
C ILE A 51 7.38 10.19 7.50
N VAL A 52 6.25 10.68 7.99
CA VAL A 52 4.92 10.33 7.45
C VAL A 52 4.77 10.84 6.02
N GLY A 53 5.19 12.07 5.73
CA GLY A 53 5.16 12.65 4.39
C GLY A 53 6.00 11.87 3.40
N ALA A 54 7.23 11.50 3.78
CA ALA A 54 8.10 10.68 2.97
C ALA A 54 7.48 9.31 2.67
N ALA A 55 6.85 8.66 3.66
CA ALA A 55 6.15 7.40 3.46
C ALA A 55 4.98 7.53 2.45
N VAL A 56 4.16 8.59 2.56
CA VAL A 56 3.05 8.83 1.62
C VAL A 56 3.56 9.13 0.22
N VAL A 57 4.61 9.94 0.08
CA VAL A 57 5.26 10.22 -1.22
C VAL A 57 5.82 8.94 -1.84
N ALA A 58 6.46 8.07 -1.05
CA ALA A 58 6.97 6.79 -1.54
C ALA A 58 5.84 5.90 -2.09
N VAL A 59 4.68 5.86 -1.41
CA VAL A 59 3.49 5.15 -1.92
C VAL A 59 3.02 5.77 -3.23
N ALA A 60 2.89 7.09 -3.32
CA ALA A 60 2.47 7.76 -4.55
C ALA A 60 3.42 7.48 -5.72
N VAL A 61 4.74 7.56 -5.49
CA VAL A 61 5.77 7.22 -6.49
C VAL A 61 5.66 5.76 -6.93
N ASN A 62 5.38 4.84 -6.01
CA ASN A 62 5.14 3.44 -6.34
C ASN A 62 3.92 3.27 -7.26
N PHE A 63 2.82 3.97 -6.98
CA PHE A 63 1.64 3.96 -7.85
C PHE A 63 1.95 4.53 -9.24
N VAL A 64 2.72 5.63 -9.33
CA VAL A 64 3.17 6.18 -10.63
C VAL A 64 4.02 5.16 -11.39
N PHE A 65 4.94 4.48 -10.71
CA PHE A 65 5.79 3.47 -11.33
C PHE A 65 4.98 2.27 -11.87
N ILE A 66 4.00 1.78 -11.10
CA ILE A 66 3.16 0.63 -11.43
C ILE A 66 2.00 1.01 -12.38
N TYR A 67 1.67 2.29 -12.54
CA TYR A 67 0.51 2.79 -13.29
C TYR A 67 0.27 2.12 -14.65
N PRO A 68 1.27 1.91 -15.54
CA PRO A 68 1.03 1.26 -16.82
C PRO A 68 0.54 -0.19 -16.71
N VAL A 69 0.86 -0.90 -15.62
CA VAL A 69 0.32 -2.25 -15.36
C VAL A 69 -1.15 -2.16 -14.94
N LEU A 70 -1.54 -1.13 -14.19
CA LEU A 70 -2.92 -0.92 -13.72
C LEU A 70 -3.87 -0.49 -14.85
N THR A 71 -3.35 0.16 -15.88
CA THR A 71 -4.12 0.74 -16.98
C THR A 71 -3.96 0.02 -18.32
N ASP A 72 -3.33 -1.16 -18.32
CA ASP A 72 -3.04 -1.92 -19.55
C ASP A 72 -2.22 -1.10 -20.58
N GLY A 73 -1.25 -0.34 -20.09
CA GLY A 73 -0.32 0.42 -20.91
C GLY A 73 0.68 -0.49 -21.64
N LEU A 74 1.04 -0.10 -22.86
CA LEU A 74 2.01 -0.83 -23.68
C LEU A 74 3.39 -0.87 -23.00
N LEU A 75 3.83 -2.06 -22.61
CA LEU A 75 5.13 -2.31 -21.99
C LEU A 75 5.91 -3.38 -22.74
N THR A 76 7.23 -3.18 -22.88
CA THR A 76 8.12 -4.29 -23.26
C THR A 76 8.20 -5.30 -22.11
N ARG A 77 8.50 -6.56 -22.44
CA ARG A 77 8.66 -7.62 -21.41
C ARG A 77 9.70 -7.25 -20.33
N LYS A 78 10.79 -6.57 -20.72
CA LYS A 78 11.82 -6.09 -19.76
C LYS A 78 11.27 -5.01 -18.83
N ALA A 79 10.51 -4.05 -19.36
CA ALA A 79 9.92 -2.98 -18.56
C ALA A 79 8.83 -3.50 -17.60
N TRP A 80 8.08 -4.51 -18.01
CA TRP A 80 7.13 -5.19 -17.15
C TRP A 80 7.84 -5.99 -16.03
N LEU A 81 8.87 -6.78 -16.36
CA LEU A 81 9.65 -7.52 -15.36
C LEU A 81 10.30 -6.59 -14.32
N ALA A 82 10.75 -5.40 -14.70
CA ALA A 82 11.30 -4.41 -13.76
C ALA A 82 10.30 -3.95 -12.67
N ARG A 83 8.99 -4.18 -12.88
CA ARG A 83 7.92 -3.90 -11.90
C ARG A 83 7.57 -5.11 -11.05
N MET A 84 7.98 -6.31 -11.45
CA MET A 84 7.75 -7.55 -10.72
C MET A 84 8.89 -7.79 -9.74
N TRP A 85 8.77 -7.17 -8.56
CA TRP A 85 9.80 -7.26 -7.53
C TRP A 85 9.93 -8.63 -6.89
N PHE A 86 8.86 -9.43 -6.94
CA PHE A 86 8.84 -10.79 -6.43
C PHE A 86 8.49 -11.75 -7.55
N ASN A 87 9.16 -12.90 -7.58
CA ASN A 87 8.90 -13.94 -8.58
C ASN A 87 7.46 -14.48 -8.55
N SER A 88 6.76 -14.34 -7.42
CA SER A 88 5.37 -14.79 -7.25
C SER A 88 4.31 -13.83 -7.83
N TRP A 89 4.71 -12.68 -8.37
CA TRP A 89 3.78 -11.72 -8.99
C TRP A 89 3.47 -12.04 -10.46
N ILE A 90 4.10 -13.08 -11.02
CA ILE A 90 4.00 -13.53 -12.41
C ILE A 90 3.12 -14.75 -12.51
#